data_AF-A0AAD7EIS0-F1
#
_entry.id   AF-A0AAD7EIS0-F1
#
_cell.length_a   1.000
_cell.length_b   1.000
_cell.length_c   1.000
_cell.angle_alpha   90.00
_cell.angle_beta   90.00
_cell.angle_gamma   90.00
#
_symmetry.space_group_name_H-M   'P 1'
#
loop_
_entity.id
_entity.type
_entity.pdbx_description
1 polymer ?
#
loop_
_entity_poly.entity_id
_entity_poly.type
_entity_poly.pdbx_seq_one_letter_code
_entity_poly.pdbx_strand_id
1 'polypeptide(L)'
;KLWSVYVGEAEKYDRALFESWKSDMEGMLIFAGLFSASLTAFLIESYKTLTQDSGEMTVLLLVQISQQLATAANGTNHIIPPFATFTPPATSLVCN
;
A
#
# COMPACT_ATOMS: atom_id res chain seq x y z
N LYS A 1 5.33 12.96 -59.70
CA LYS A 1 6.69 12.63 -59.20
C LYS A 1 6.97 13.22 -57.82
N LEU A 2 6.68 14.50 -57.56
CA LEU A 2 6.91 15.14 -56.25
C LEU A 2 6.15 14.46 -55.08
N TRP A 3 4.88 14.13 -55.29
CA TRP A 3 4.05 13.43 -54.29
C TRP A 3 4.64 12.08 -53.86
N SER A 4 5.15 11.30 -54.81
CA SER A 4 5.77 9.99 -54.55
C SER A 4 7.04 10.11 -53.71
N VAL A 5 7.82 11.18 -53.91
CA VAL A 5 9.01 11.48 -53.11
C VAL A 5 8.60 11.93 -51.70
N TYR A 6 7.60 12.80 -51.59
CA TYR A 6 7.09 13.26 -50.29
C TYR A 6 6.55 12.10 -49.44
N VAL A 7 5.70 11.25 -50.01
CA VAL A 7 5.14 10.08 -49.30
C VAL A 7 6.25 9.12 -48.88
N GLY A 8 7.24 8.87 -49.74
CA GLY A 8 8.37 8.01 -49.39
C GLY A 8 9.21 8.56 -48.23
N GLU A 9 9.36 9.87 -48.13
CA GLU A 9 10.14 10.49 -47.05
C GLU A 9 9.34 10.64 -45.75
N ALA A 10 8.04 10.93 -45.85
CA ALA A 10 7.12 10.90 -44.72
C ALA A 10 7.06 9.49 -44.10
N GLU A 11 6.97 8.44 -44.92
CA GLU A 11 6.92 7.06 -44.43
C GLU A 11 8.21 6.64 -43.71
N LYS A 12 9.38 7.11 -44.15
CA LYS A 12 10.64 6.89 -43.44
C LYS A 12 10.67 7.61 -42.10
N TYR A 13 10.23 8.87 -42.07
CA TYR A 13 10.18 9.67 -40.84
C TYR A 13 9.23 9.03 -39.82
N ASP A 14 8.04 8.63 -40.24
CA ASP A 14 7.04 7.97 -39.40
C ASP A 14 7.57 6.66 -38.83
N ARG A 15 8.28 5.85 -39.64
CA ARG A 15 8.91 4.62 -39.16
C ARG A 15 9.99 4.89 -38.11
N ALA A 16 10.84 5.88 -38.33
CA ALA A 16 11.88 6.24 -37.38
C ALA A 16 11.30 6.75 -36.05
N LEU A 17 10.24 7.56 -36.11
CA LEU A 17 9.55 8.07 -34.94
C LEU A 17 8.87 6.93 -34.15
N PHE A 18 8.19 6.02 -34.84
CA PHE A 18 7.54 4.87 -34.24
C PHE A 18 8.54 3.95 -33.54
N GLU A 19 9.69 3.69 -34.17
CA GLU A 19 10.73 2.84 -33.58
C GLU A 19 11.34 3.48 -32.31
N SER A 20 11.58 4.80 -32.34
CA SER A 20 12.02 5.55 -31.16
C SER A 20 10.99 5.47 -30.03
N TRP A 21 9.72 5.74 -30.34
CA TRP A 21 8.64 5.68 -29.36
C TRP A 21 8.45 4.28 -28.77
N LYS A 22 8.60 3.25 -29.60
CA LYS A 22 8.56 1.86 -29.17
C LYS A 22 9.67 1.58 -28.15
N SER A 23 10.90 2.01 -28.45
CA SER A 23 12.04 1.85 -27.54
C SER A 23 11.83 2.59 -26.21
N ASP A 24 11.32 3.83 -26.27
CA ASP A 24 11.00 4.63 -25.09
C ASP A 24 9.89 3.97 -24.24
N MET A 25 8.86 3.43 -24.88
CA MET A 25 7.80 2.66 -24.21
C MET A 25 8.33 1.41 -23.53
N GLU A 26 9.21 0.65 -24.19
CA GLU A 26 9.84 -0.54 -23.59
C GLU A 26 10.61 -0.16 -22.32
N GLY A 27 11.37 0.94 -22.35
CA GLY A 27 12.05 1.47 -21.16
C GLY A 27 11.09 1.87 -20.04
N MET A 28 10.02 2.59 -20.35
CA MET A 28 9.01 2.97 -19.37
C MET A 28 8.29 1.77 -18.75
N LEU A 29 7.98 0.74 -19.54
CA LEU A 29 7.34 -0.49 -19.05
C LEU A 29 8.25 -1.28 -18.11
N ILE A 30 9.54 -1.39 -18.43
CA ILE A 30 10.53 -2.01 -17.54
C ILE A 30 10.61 -1.24 -16.22
N PHE A 31 10.71 0.09 -16.28
CA PHE A 31 10.76 0.93 -15.09
C PHE A 31 9.48 0.78 -14.25
N ALA A 32 8.30 0.83 -14.88
CA ALA A 32 7.02 0.66 -14.21
C ALA A 32 6.91 -0.72 -13.55
N GLY A 33 7.35 -1.78 -14.22
CA GLY A 33 7.37 -3.14 -13.65
C GLY A 33 8.29 -3.25 -12.43
N LEU A 34 9.51 -2.73 -12.53
CA LEU A 34 10.47 -2.72 -11.41
C LEU A 34 9.97 -1.87 -10.25
N PHE A 35 9.45 -0.67 -10.53
CA PHE A 35 8.88 0.22 -9.52
C PHE A 35 7.68 -0.43 -8.83
N SER A 36 6.76 -1.03 -9.58
CA SER A 36 5.61 -1.75 -9.02
C SER A 36 6.05 -2.94 -8.17
N ALA A 37 7.06 -3.69 -8.60
CA ALA A 37 7.60 -4.81 -7.82
C ALA A 37 8.23 -4.35 -6.50
N SER A 38 9.07 -3.31 -6.55
CA SER A 38 9.66 -2.70 -5.35
C SER A 38 8.58 -2.15 -4.42
N LEU A 39 7.60 -1.38 -4.94
CA LEU A 39 6.49 -0.83 -4.16
C LEU A 39 5.66 -1.94 -3.50
N THR A 40 5.36 -3.02 -4.22
CA THR A 40 4.63 -4.17 -3.68
C THR A 40 5.41 -4.83 -2.55
N ALA A 41 6.72 -5.02 -2.70
CA ALA A 41 7.57 -5.57 -1.66
C ALA A 41 7.60 -4.67 -0.41
N PHE A 42 7.73 -3.35 -0.60
CA PHE A 42 7.65 -2.38 0.50
C PHE A 42 6.29 -2.39 1.20
N LEU A 43 5.18 -2.51 0.45
CA LEU A 43 3.83 -2.59 0.99
C LEU A 43 3.64 -3.84 1.86
N ILE A 44 4.11 -5.00 1.40
CA ILE A 44 4.02 -6.25 2.16
C ILE A 44 4.77 -6.13 3.49
N GLU A 45 5.96 -5.52 3.48
CA GLU A 45 6.76 -5.37 4.70
C GLU A 45 6.23 -4.28 5.62
N SER A 46 5.76 -3.17 5.05
CA SER A 46 5.07 -2.10 5.78
C SER A 46 3.85 -2.67 6.51
N TYR A 47 3.04 -3.50 5.83
CA TYR A 47 1.89 -4.16 6.45
C TYR A 47 2.25 -4.97 7.69
N LYS A 48 3.35 -5.73 7.67
CA LYS A 48 3.82 -6.49 8.83
C LYS A 48 4.33 -5.60 9.97
N THR A 49 4.77 -4.40 9.64
CA THR A 49 5.30 -3.41 10.60
C THR A 49 4.17 -2.62 11.27
N LEU A 50 2.93 -2.70 10.77
CA LEU A 50 1.78 -2.13 11.47
C LEU A 50 1.57 -2.89 12.78
N THR A 51 1.90 -2.25 13.88
CA THR A 51 1.66 -2.74 15.24
C THR A 51 0.60 -1.89 15.91
N GLN A 52 -0.09 -2.49 16.88
CA GLN A 52 -1.03 -1.76 17.72
C GLN A 52 -0.29 -0.70 18.54
N ASP A 53 -0.89 0.49 18.68
CA ASP A 53 -0.36 1.54 19.55
C ASP A 53 -0.30 1.00 20.99
N SER A 54 0.92 0.94 21.53
CA SER A 54 1.18 0.45 22.87
C SER A 54 0.58 1.36 23.95
N GLY A 55 0.45 2.66 23.66
CA GLY A 55 -0.22 3.61 24.54
C GLY A 55 -1.71 3.30 24.68
N GLU A 56 -2.39 3.13 23.56
CA GLU A 56 -3.82 2.77 23.53
C GLU A 56 -4.09 1.42 24.20
N MET A 57 -3.25 0.41 23.91
CA MET A 57 -3.35 -0.90 24.54
C MET A 57 -3.17 -0.82 26.07
N THR A 58 -2.22 0.00 26.55
CA THR A 58 -2.00 0.19 27.99
C THR A 58 -3.20 0.84 28.66
N VAL A 59 -3.82 1.85 28.04
CA VAL A 59 -5.03 2.51 28.54
C VAL A 59 -6.19 1.51 28.61
N LEU A 60 -6.40 0.69 27.58
CA LEU A 60 -7.43 -0.36 27.57
C LEU A 60 -7.20 -1.37 28.70
N LEU A 61 -5.96 -1.84 28.90
CA LEU A 61 -5.60 -2.74 29.98
C LEU A 61 -5.86 -2.12 31.36
N LEU A 62 -5.52 -0.84 31.56
CA LEU A 62 -5.77 -0.14 32.82
C LEU A 62 -7.26 0.01 33.11
N VAL A 63 -8.08 0.33 32.10
CA VAL A 63 -9.54 0.37 32.23
C VAL A 63 -10.07 -1.00 32.65
N GLN A 64 -9.62 -2.08 32.00
CA GLN A 64 -10.02 -3.44 32.33
C GLN A 64 -9.63 -3.82 33.77
N ILE A 65 -8.41 -3.51 34.20
CA ILE A 65 -7.95 -3.72 35.58
C ILE A 65 -8.80 -2.93 36.58
N SER A 66 -9.14 -1.67 36.26
CA SER A 66 -9.98 -0.84 37.13
C SER A 66 -11.39 -1.44 37.32
N GLN A 67 -11.97 -1.99 36.25
CA GLN A 67 -13.28 -2.63 36.27
C GLN A 67 -13.25 -3.95 37.04
N GLN A 68 -12.18 -4.74 36.87
CA GLN A 68 -11.94 -5.95 37.67
C GLN A 68 -11.83 -5.63 39.15
N LEU A 69 -11.11 -4.58 39.53
CA LEU A 69 -10.96 -4.19 40.93
C LEU A 69 -12.29 -3.71 41.53
N ALA A 70 -13.06 -2.92 40.77
CA ALA A 70 -14.38 -2.44 41.20
C ALA A 70 -15.39 -3.59 41.38
N THR A 71 -15.40 -4.56 40.47
CA THR A 71 -16.30 -5.73 40.53
C THR A 71 -15.90 -6.73 41.61
N ALA A 72 -14.59 -6.92 41.84
CA ALA A 72 -14.07 -7.71 42.95
C ALA A 72 -14.46 -7.11 44.30
N ALA A 73 -14.42 -5.78 44.43
CA ALA A 73 -14.90 -5.07 45.62
C ALA A 73 -16.43 -5.22 45.82
N ASN A 74 -17.19 -5.35 44.74
CA ASN A 74 -18.65 -5.50 44.77
C ASN A 74 -19.13 -6.97 44.86
N GLY A 75 -18.20 -7.94 44.95
CA GLY A 75 -18.51 -9.37 45.11
C GLY A 75 -19.09 -10.06 43.87
N THR A 76 -19.01 -9.44 42.69
CA THR A 76 -19.55 -9.97 41.43
C THR A 76 -18.44 -10.53 40.55
N ASN A 77 -18.63 -11.74 39.99
CA ASN A 77 -17.66 -12.34 39.06
C ASN A 77 -17.65 -11.60 37.72
N HIS A 78 -16.50 -11.03 37.35
CA HIS A 78 -16.33 -10.35 36.06
C HIS A 78 -15.84 -11.34 34.98
N ILE A 79 -16.60 -11.47 33.89
CA ILE A 79 -16.16 -12.17 32.68
C ILE A 79 -15.20 -11.24 31.95
N ILE A 80 -13.95 -11.67 31.76
CA ILE A 80 -12.95 -10.88 31.02
C ILE A 80 -13.32 -10.93 29.53
N PRO A 81 -13.61 -9.79 28.87
CA PRO A 81 -13.82 -9.80 27.44
C PRO A 81 -12.54 -10.25 26.72
N PRO A 82 -12.64 -11.05 25.64
CA PRO A 82 -11.47 -11.45 24.88
C PRO A 82 -10.77 -10.23 24.28
N PHE A 83 -9.44 -10.26 24.25
CA PHE A 83 -8.65 -9.20 23.62
C PHE A 83 -9.04 -9.08 22.14
N ALA A 84 -9.33 -7.86 21.70
CA ALA A 84 -9.56 -7.58 20.30
C ALA A 84 -8.27 -7.84 19.51
N THR A 85 -8.36 -8.61 18.43
CA THR A 85 -7.25 -8.78 17.50
C THR A 85 -7.00 -7.46 16.79
N PHE A 86 -5.75 -6.99 16.81
CA PHE A 86 -5.36 -5.76 16.12
C PHE A 86 -5.77 -5.85 14.65
N THR A 87 -6.61 -4.90 14.23
CA THR A 87 -7.05 -4.74 12.86
C THR A 87 -6.68 -3.31 12.45
N PRO A 88 -5.71 -3.13 11.53
CA PRO A 88 -5.28 -1.79 11.16
C PRO A 88 -6.42 -1.03 10.45
N PRO A 89 -6.59 0.27 10.71
CA PRO A 89 -7.61 1.08 10.05
C PRO A 89 -7.31 1.21 8.55
N ALA A 90 -8.36 1.31 7.73
CA ALA A 90 -8.25 1.38 6.27
C ALA A 90 -7.34 2.54 5.79
N THR A 91 -7.26 3.62 6.58
CA THR A 91 -6.37 4.76 6.33
C THR A 91 -4.89 4.42 6.42
N SER A 92 -4.50 3.39 7.18
CA SER A 92 -3.12 2.90 7.25
C SER A 92 -2.73 2.04 6.06
N LEU A 93 -3.69 1.68 5.18
CA LEU A 93 -3.48 0.91 3.96
C LEU A 93 -3.43 1.77 2.69
N VAL A 94 -3.85 3.04 2.79
CA VAL A 94 -3.90 3.96 1.65
C VAL A 94 -2.70 4.89 1.69
N CYS A 95 -1.79 4.75 0.72
CA CYS A 95 -0.79 5.77 0.44
C CYS A 95 -1.47 6.92 -0.31
N ASN A 96 -1.40 8.15 0.22
CA ASN A 96 -1.82 9.40 -0.43
C ASN A 96 -0.65 9.95 -1.25
#